data_AF-A0A7C5Q922-F1
#
_entry.id   AF-A0A7C5Q922-F1
#
_cell.length_a   1.000
_cell.length_b   1.000
_cell.length_c   1.000
_cell.angle_alpha   90.00
_cell.angle_beta   90.00
_cell.angle_gamma   90.00
#
_symmetry.space_group_name_H-M   'P 1'
#
loop_
_entity.id
_entity.type
_entity.pdbx_description
1 polymer ?
#
loop_
_entity_poly.entity_id
_entity_poly.type
_entity_poly.pdbx_seq_one_letter_code
_entity_poly.pdbx_strand_id
1 'polypeptide(L)'
;MKDHICTYCGHVGKPVPQSYESFFVDAFIWGVVGSFALMTGVMPLLIIPAGWTTYHILKFNTTKCPECLSLDMVPLNSRKGLEAQEQKKNPIKVWRADEAQSGK
;
A
#
# COMPACT_ATOMS: atom_id res chain seq x y z
N MET A 1 15.17 10.43 5.57
CA MET A 1 14.06 9.52 5.19
C MET A 1 14.05 8.40 6.21
N LYS A 2 12.90 8.11 6.84
CA LYS A 2 12.80 7.06 7.87
C LYS A 2 12.90 5.69 7.19
N ASP A 3 13.68 4.78 7.74
CA ASP A 3 13.85 3.44 7.16
C ASP A 3 12.52 2.66 7.25
N HIS A 4 12.18 1.94 6.18
CA HIS A 4 11.01 1.05 6.12
C HIS A 4 11.46 -0.40 6.03
N ILE A 5 10.68 -1.31 6.59
CA ILE A 5 10.87 -2.75 6.47
C ILE A 5 9.72 -3.35 5.65
N CYS A 6 10.05 -4.18 4.66
CA CYS A 6 9.07 -4.98 3.96
C CYS A 6 8.66 -6.16 4.84
N THR A 7 7.37 -6.30 5.16
CA THR A 7 6.88 -7.42 5.98
C THR A 7 6.86 -8.76 5.22
N TYR A 8 6.97 -8.73 3.89
CA TYR A 8 6.97 -9.94 3.06
C TYR A 8 8.36 -10.55 2.90
N CYS A 9 9.37 -9.75 2.54
CA CYS A 9 10.75 -10.23 2.30
C CYS A 9 11.75 -9.82 3.38
N GLY A 10 11.37 -8.97 4.34
CA GLY A 10 12.25 -8.50 5.42
C GLY A 10 13.34 -7.51 4.97
N HIS A 11 13.30 -7.02 3.72
CA HIS A 11 14.21 -6.00 3.23
C HIS A 11 14.00 -4.67 3.98
N VAL A 12 15.10 -4.04 4.40
CA VAL A 12 15.09 -2.74 5.08
C VAL A 12 15.72 -1.72 4.15
N GLY A 13 14.99 -0.67 3.81
CA GLY A 13 15.48 0.33 2.88
C GLY A 13 14.53 1.49 2.66
N LYS A 14 14.88 2.33 1.69
CA LYS A 14 14.00 3.41 1.23
C LYS A 14 12.91 2.83 0.34
N PRO A 15 11.63 3.10 0.63
CA PRO A 15 10.55 2.70 -0.25
C PRO A 15 10.69 3.35 -1.63
N VAL A 16 10.30 2.62 -2.68
CA VAL A 16 10.15 3.18 -4.03
C VAL A 16 8.68 3.54 -4.22
N PRO A 17 8.32 4.74 -4.69
CA PRO A 17 6.93 5.07 -4.96
C PRO A 17 6.35 4.10 -5.99
N GLN A 18 5.11 3.63 -5.76
CA GLN A 18 4.40 2.81 -6.74
C GLN A 18 4.30 3.58 -8.07
N SER A 19 4.92 2.98 -9.09
CA SER A 19 5.01 3.37 -10.49
C SER A 19 3.87 4.25 -10.99
N TYR A 20 4.23 5.41 -11.55
CA TYR A 20 3.40 6.34 -12.32
C TYR A 20 2.41 5.68 -13.28
N GLU A 21 2.69 4.46 -13.77
CA GLU A 21 1.80 3.71 -14.65
C GLU A 21 0.39 3.48 -14.09
N SER A 22 0.24 3.13 -12.81
CA SER A 22 -1.10 2.97 -12.21
C SER A 22 -1.84 4.31 -12.14
N PHE A 23 -1.11 5.40 -11.92
CA PHE A 23 -1.67 6.75 -11.93
C PHE A 23 -2.09 7.18 -13.33
N PHE A 24 -1.33 6.85 -14.37
CA PHE A 24 -1.69 7.17 -15.76
C PHE A 24 -2.94 6.44 -16.23
N VAL A 25 -3.11 5.18 -15.85
CA VAL A 25 -4.33 4.42 -16.17
C VAL A 25 -5.55 5.03 -15.49
N ASP A 26 -5.43 5.39 -14.21
CA ASP A 26 -6.52 6.03 -13.47
C ASP A 26 -6.86 7.42 -14.05
N ALA A 27 -5.84 8.23 -14.37
CA ALA A 27 -6.01 9.53 -15.01
C ALA A 27 -6.67 9.43 -16.39
N PHE A 28 -6.33 8.40 -17.18
CA PHE A 28 -6.97 8.15 -18.47
C PHE A 28 -8.45 7.81 -18.31
N ILE A 29 -8.80 6.94 -17.36
CA ILE A 29 -10.19 6.59 -17.06
C ILE A 29 -10.97 7.82 -16.60
N TRP A 30 -10.40 8.63 -15.70
CA TRP A 30 -11.00 9.90 -15.27
C TRP A 30 -11.20 10.88 -16.41
N GLY A 31 -10.29 10.94 -17.38
CA GLY A 31 -10.43 11.76 -18.59
C GLY A 31 -11.62 11.34 -19.44
N VAL A 32 -11.81 10.04 -19.65
CA VAL A 32 -12.96 9.49 -20.40
C VAL A 32 -14.27 9.76 -19.65
N VAL A 33 -14.34 9.39 -18.37
CA VAL A 33 -15.53 9.57 -17.53
C VAL A 33 -15.91 11.05 -17.39
N GLY A 34 -14.92 11.92 -17.18
CA GLY A 34 -15.12 13.37 -17.11
C GLY A 34 -15.66 13.95 -18.42
N SER A 35 -15.15 13.48 -19.57
CA SER A 35 -15.63 13.91 -20.88
C SER A 35 -17.10 13.53 -21.10
N PHE A 36 -17.49 12.30 -20.76
CA PHE A 36 -18.88 11.86 -20.83
C PHE A 36 -19.80 12.66 -19.90
N ALA A 37 -19.36 12.94 -18.67
CA ALA A 37 -20.15 13.69 -17.70
C ALA A 37 -20.32 15.16 -18.06
N LEU A 38 -19.35 15.77 -18.74
CA LEU A 38 -19.48 17.12 -19.29
C LEU A 38 -20.53 17.17 -20.42
N MET A 39 -20.54 16.17 -21.31
CA MET A 39 -21.52 16.10 -22.40
C MET A 39 -22.95 15.84 -21.92
N THR A 40 -23.11 15.11 -20.82
CA THR A 40 -24.42 14.66 -20.32
C THR A 40 -24.94 15.46 -19.13
N GLY A 41 -24.17 16.43 -18.62
CA GLY A 41 -24.57 17.31 -17.52
C GLY A 41 -24.55 16.65 -16.13
N VAL A 42 -24.04 15.42 -16.00
CA VAL A 42 -23.96 14.66 -14.73
C VAL A 42 -22.70 14.94 -13.92
N MET A 43 -21.95 15.99 -14.28
CA MET A 43 -20.77 16.50 -13.57
C MET A 43 -20.89 16.51 -12.03
N PRO A 44 -22.00 16.99 -11.43
CA PRO A 44 -22.14 17.02 -9.97
C PRO A 44 -22.04 15.64 -9.30
N LEU A 45 -22.47 14.57 -9.98
CA LEU A 45 -22.42 13.21 -9.45
C LEU A 45 -20.98 12.65 -9.40
N LEU A 46 -20.06 13.20 -10.19
CA LEU A 46 -18.66 12.76 -10.20
C LEU A 46 -17.82 13.36 -9.07
N ILE A 47 -18.30 14.38 -8.37
CA ILE A 47 -17.54 15.06 -7.30
C ILE A 47 -17.25 14.09 -6.15
N ILE A 48 -18.23 13.27 -5.76
CA ILE A 48 -18.10 12.28 -4.67
C ILE A 48 -17.04 11.22 -5.00
N PRO A 49 -17.11 10.49 -6.13
CA PRO A 49 -16.09 9.51 -6.48
C PRO A 49 -14.73 10.14 -6.75
N ALA A 50 -14.66 11.35 -7.35
CA ALA A 50 -13.39 12.03 -7.58
C ALA A 50 -12.70 12.42 -6.27
N GLY A 51 -13.47 12.93 -5.30
CA GLY A 51 -12.98 13.24 -3.96
C GLY A 51 -12.51 11.99 -3.22
N TRP A 52 -13.26 10.88 -3.33
CA TRP A 52 -12.88 9.59 -2.75
C TRP A 52 -11.57 9.04 -3.32
N THR A 53 -11.42 9.03 -4.64
CA THR A 53 -10.20 8.56 -5.31
C THR A 53 -9.01 9.43 -4.93
N THR A 54 -9.18 10.75 -4.93
CA THR A 54 -8.13 11.69 -4.49
C THR A 54 -7.71 11.45 -3.04
N TYR A 55 -8.68 11.27 -2.14
CA TYR A 55 -8.42 10.93 -0.74
C TYR A 55 -7.63 9.62 -0.60
N HIS A 56 -8.00 8.58 -1.37
CA HIS A 56 -7.29 7.30 -1.34
C HIS A 56 -5.87 7.42 -1.88
N ILE A 57 -5.64 8.13 -2.99
CA ILE A 57 -4.31 8.34 -3.53
C ILE A 57 -3.41 9.09 -2.54
N LEU A 58 -3.92 10.14 -1.91
CA LEU A 58 -3.15 10.94 -0.96
C LEU A 58 -2.89 10.19 0.36
N LYS A 59 -3.87 9.44 0.85
CA LYS A 59 -3.77 8.73 2.13
C LYS A 59 -2.93 7.45 2.01
N PHE A 60 -3.10 6.72 0.91
CA PHE A 60 -2.38 5.51 0.62
C PHE A 60 -1.26 5.85 -0.37
N ASN A 61 -0.26 6.60 0.11
CA ASN A 61 1.01 6.79 -0.58
C ASN A 61 1.71 5.43 -0.65
N THR A 62 1.31 4.65 -1.65
CA THR A 62 1.65 3.23 -1.79
C THR A 62 3.10 3.14 -2.19
N THR A 63 3.88 2.60 -1.28
CA THR A 63 5.29 2.39 -1.48
C THR A 63 5.55 0.91 -1.74
N LYS A 64 6.35 0.64 -2.77
CA LYS A 64 6.77 -0.70 -3.13
C LYS A 64 8.14 -1.01 -2.56
N CYS A 65 8.33 -2.25 -2.16
CA CYS A 65 9.63 -2.81 -1.86
C CYS A 65 10.46 -2.95 -3.15
N PRO A 66 11.71 -2.46 -3.21
CA PRO A 66 12.56 -2.58 -4.40
C PRO A 66 12.95 -4.03 -4.72
N GLU A 67 13.00 -4.92 -3.72
CA GLU A 67 13.43 -6.32 -3.90
C GLU A 67 12.31 -7.22 -4.42
N CYS A 68 11.12 -7.16 -3.81
CA CYS A 68 10.04 -8.09 -4.08
C CYS A 68 8.80 -7.44 -4.71
N LEU A 69 8.83 -6.13 -4.97
CA LEU A 69 7.72 -5.33 -5.52
C LEU A 69 6.42 -5.36 -4.70
N SER A 70 6.43 -5.98 -3.52
CA SER A 70 5.32 -5.99 -2.59
C SER A 70 5.03 -4.59 -2.05
N LEU A 71 3.75 -4.32 -1.82
CA LEU A 71 3.20 -3.09 -1.26
C LEU A 71 3.28 -3.01 0.27
N ASP A 72 3.78 -4.05 0.91
CA ASP A 72 3.82 -4.17 2.37
C ASP A 72 5.13 -3.63 2.95
N MET A 73 5.52 -2.40 2.57
CA MET A 73 6.64 -1.70 3.18
C MET A 73 6.14 -0.76 4.28
N VAL A 74 6.47 -1.06 5.54
CA VAL A 74 5.99 -0.31 6.70
C VAL A 74 7.13 0.45 7.38
N PRO A 75 6.88 1.61 8.00
CA PRO A 75 7.90 2.33 8.75
C PRO A 75 8.43 1.46 9.88
N LEU A 76 9.75 1.45 10.10
CA LEU A 76 10.36 0.68 11.20
C LEU A 76 9.83 1.07 12.59
N ASN A 77 9.44 2.33 12.77
CA ASN A 77 8.90 2.84 14.03
C ASN A 77 7.40 2.52 14.24
N SER A 78 6.75 1.87 13.26
CA SER A 78 5.36 1.46 13.40
C SER A 78 5.28 0.13 14.16
N ARG A 79 4.14 -0.16 14.82
CA ARG A 79 3.92 -1.44 15.51
C ARG A 79 4.22 -2.65 14.62
N LYS A 80 3.72 -2.62 13.37
CA LYS A 80 3.98 -3.64 12.35
C LYS A 80 5.45 -3.74 11.95
N GLY A 81 6.16 -2.61 11.91
CA GLY A 81 7.59 -2.58 11.62
C GLY A 81 8.44 -3.22 12.72
N LEU A 82 8.07 -2.98 13.98
CA LEU A 82 8.70 -3.62 15.14
C LEU A 82 8.44 -5.14 15.14
N GLU A 83 7.20 -5.56 14.91
CA GLU A 83 6.82 -6.98 14.79
C GLU A 83 7.61 -7.68 13.68
N ALA A 84 7.70 -7.08 12.49
CA ALA A 84 8.48 -7.64 11.37
C ALA A 84 9.98 -7.70 11.68
N GLN A 85 10.51 -6.74 12.42
CA GLN A 85 11.92 -6.74 12.84
C GLN A 85 12.20 -7.82 13.89
N GLU A 86 11.26 -8.05 14.82
CA GLU A 86 11.34 -9.14 15.80
C GLU A 86 11.27 -10.52 15.13
N GLN A 87 10.37 -10.71 14.17
CA GLN A 87 10.27 -11.94 13.38
C GLN A 87 11.57 -12.23 12.62
N LYS A 88 12.19 -11.20 12.02
CA LYS A 88 13.50 -11.35 11.35
C LYS A 88 14.62 -11.71 12.31
N LYS A 89 14.61 -11.17 13.54
CA LYS A 89 15.63 -11.45 14.57
C LYS A 89 15.45 -12.82 15.24
N ASN A 90 14.22 -13.34 15.32
CA ASN A 90 13.90 -14.61 15.99
C ASN A 90 12.90 -15.45 15.17
N PRO A 91 13.32 -16.03 14.03
CA PRO A 91 12.42 -16.82 13.17
C PRO A 91 11.86 -18.06 13.88
N ILE A 92 12.57 -18.61 14.86
CA ILE A 92 12.21 -19.86 15.56
C ILE A 92 11.03 -19.71 16.52
N LYS A 93 10.74 -18.49 17.03
CA LYS A 93 9.67 -18.29 18.02
C LYS A 93 8.27 -18.30 17.40
N VAL A 94 8.14 -17.97 16.12
CA VAL A 94 6.83 -17.89 15.43
C VAL A 94 6.26 -19.28 15.22
N TRP A 95 7.05 -20.23 14.73
CA TRP A 95 6.62 -21.61 14.47
C TRP A 95 6.15 -22.36 15.72
N ARG A 96 6.67 -22.04 16.92
CA ARG A 96 6.22 -22.68 18.17
C ARG A 96 4.91 -22.13 18.72
N ALA A 97 4.54 -20.89 18.38
CA ALA A 97 3.30 -20.31 18.89
C ALA A 97 2.08 -20.87 18.14
N ASP A 98 2.24 -21.12 16.84
CA ASP A 98 1.18 -21.63 15.97
C ASP A 98 0.88 -23.12 16.27
N GLU A 99 1.91 -23.90 16.59
CA GLU A 99 1.77 -25.29 17.04
C GLU A 99 1.14 -25.40 18.45
N ALA A 100 1.29 -24.39 19.31
CA ALA A 100 0.73 -24.39 20.66
C ALA A 100 -0.77 -24.04 20.69
N GLN A 101 -1.33 -23.46 19.62
CA GLN A 101 -2.75 -23.10 19.55
C GLN A 101 -3.62 -24.10 18.77
N SER A 102 -3.03 -24.98 17.96
CA SER A 102 -3.74 -26.05 17.21
C SER A 102 -3.71 -27.40 17.93
N GLY A 103 -3.75 -27.38 19.26
CA GLY A 103 -3.70 -28.56 20.11
C GLY A 103 -4.74 -28.53 21.23
N LYS A 104 -6.02 -28.30 20.88
CA LYS A 104 -7.19 -28.64 21.70
C LYS A 104 -8.37 -29.01 20.82
#